data_AF-A0A2H5ZWG8-F1
#
_entry.id   AF-A0A2H5ZWG8-F1
#
_cell.length_a   1.000
_cell.length_b   1.000
_cell.length_c   1.000
_cell.angle_alpha   90.00
_cell.angle_beta   90.00
_cell.angle_gamma   90.00
#
_symmetry.space_group_name_H-M   'P 1'
#
loop_
_entity.id
_entity.type
_entity.pdbx_description
1 polymer ?
#
loop_
_entity_poly.entity_id
_entity_poly.type
_entity_poly.pdbx_seq_one_letter_code
_entity_poly.pdbx_strand_id
1 'polypeptide(L)'
;MNTVHRVWVLGFPERPPDWPAGLPFNPCSPHSLPPGPVVVHPSEVAHFIELARRAASHTESGTLPRAVLYLPPGDSEPPEVAAYFDAVVRADETDRLVRLLTCPHTLSVHEWVEELPREALFGVLEVPWEHRNLPGEAREHLTRCRVCREEFHQALQARRRLLRALCPEPEALARYATGAGAAHLAHHVDRCPACRAELAALQRELGGEPRAVPLKPELRPLWDQVATLLGVRRLPPIAVDLSPLLATLPLAAKSLPETQSPQSLRAQLEGVRCTVQRSPEGLLWAAVEADLQAPRKVRLVLASLHWTQPQEWLVELRPIAPGRLGATLFLGRAEHLEPGAALFLVPEPTDA
;
A
#
# COMPACT_ATOMS: atom_id res chain seq x y z
N MET A 1 17.85 -34.62 -7.85
CA MET A 1 17.40 -36.02 -7.68
C MET A 1 15.88 -36.00 -7.66
N ASN A 2 15.21 -36.54 -8.69
CA ASN A 2 13.75 -36.64 -8.77
C ASN A 2 13.27 -37.75 -7.83
N THR A 3 12.97 -37.41 -6.58
CA THR A 3 12.02 -38.21 -5.80
C THR A 3 10.67 -38.08 -6.48
N VAL A 4 10.17 -39.17 -7.06
CA VAL A 4 8.82 -39.20 -7.63
C VAL A 4 7.84 -38.87 -6.50
N HIS A 5 7.32 -37.65 -6.50
CA HIS A 5 6.34 -37.22 -5.53
C HIS A 5 5.05 -38.01 -5.76
N ARG A 6 4.55 -38.65 -4.69
CA ARG A 6 3.34 -39.46 -4.77
C ARG A 6 2.12 -38.54 -4.76
N VAL A 7 1.41 -38.53 -5.87
CA VAL A 7 0.07 -37.96 -6.00
C VAL A 7 -0.93 -39.03 -5.60
N TRP A 8 -1.92 -38.65 -4.80
CA TRP A 8 -2.98 -39.56 -4.35
C TRP A 8 -4.32 -39.16 -4.95
N VAL A 9 -5.22 -40.12 -5.13
CA VAL A 9 -6.54 -39.88 -5.71
C VAL A 9 -7.64 -40.43 -4.80
N LEU A 10 -8.73 -39.71 -4.63
CA LEU A 10 -9.86 -40.09 -3.79
C LEU A 10 -11.16 -40.00 -4.59
N GLY A 11 -11.97 -41.05 -4.54
CA GLY A 11 -13.29 -41.08 -5.19
C GLY A 11 -13.31 -41.40 -6.67
N PHE A 12 -12.19 -41.84 -7.23
CA PHE A 12 -12.13 -42.30 -8.61
C PHE A 12 -12.40 -43.81 -8.67
N PRO A 13 -13.50 -44.27 -9.32
CA PRO A 13 -13.78 -45.69 -9.46
C PRO A 13 -12.75 -46.39 -10.36
N GLU A 14 -12.26 -45.67 -11.36
CA GLU A 14 -11.18 -46.09 -12.26
C GLU A 14 -10.34 -44.88 -12.69
N ARG A 15 -9.16 -45.14 -13.28
CA ARG A 15 -8.32 -44.08 -13.82
C ARG A 15 -9.03 -43.40 -15.00
N PRO A 16 -9.25 -42.07 -14.98
CA PRO A 16 -9.86 -41.37 -16.11
C PRO A 16 -9.08 -41.61 -17.41
N PRO A 17 -9.75 -41.73 -18.57
CA PRO A 17 -9.09 -41.92 -19.86
C PRO A 17 -8.09 -40.80 -20.18
N ASP A 18 -8.45 -39.57 -19.83
CA ASP A 18 -7.64 -38.36 -20.05
C ASP A 18 -6.63 -38.10 -18.92
N TRP A 19 -6.42 -39.06 -18.01
CA TRP A 19 -5.48 -38.88 -16.89
C TRP A 19 -4.03 -38.75 -17.40
N PRO A 20 -3.30 -37.68 -17.05
CA PRO A 20 -1.99 -37.41 -17.63
C PRO A 20 -1.01 -38.58 -17.51
N ALA A 21 -0.38 -38.95 -18.62
CA ALA A 21 0.49 -40.13 -18.71
C ALA A 21 1.69 -40.10 -17.74
N GLY A 22 2.13 -38.90 -17.32
CA GLY A 22 3.25 -38.70 -16.39
C GLY A 22 2.86 -38.59 -14.90
N LEU A 23 1.56 -38.61 -14.56
CA LEU A 23 1.12 -38.51 -13.17
C LEU A 23 0.74 -39.88 -12.61
N PRO A 24 1.29 -40.27 -11.45
CA PRO A 24 0.91 -41.53 -10.82
C PRO A 24 -0.54 -41.46 -10.34
N PHE A 25 -1.28 -42.56 -10.51
CA PHE A 25 -2.65 -42.71 -10.05
C PHE A 25 -2.66 -43.66 -8.85
N ASN A 26 -2.57 -43.10 -7.64
CA ASN A 26 -2.49 -43.89 -6.40
C ASN A 26 -3.76 -43.68 -5.57
N PRO A 27 -4.70 -44.65 -5.52
CA PRO A 27 -5.90 -44.54 -4.72
C PRO A 27 -5.58 -44.34 -3.23
N CYS A 28 -6.31 -43.43 -2.58
CA CYS A 28 -6.25 -43.21 -1.14
C CYS A 28 -6.87 -44.39 -0.38
N SER A 29 -6.41 -44.60 0.86
CA SER A 29 -7.16 -45.39 1.82
C SER A 29 -8.46 -44.67 2.18
N PRO A 30 -9.59 -45.38 2.34
CA PRO A 30 -10.87 -44.76 2.69
C PRO A 30 -10.90 -44.17 4.12
N HIS A 31 -9.92 -44.49 4.96
CA HIS A 31 -9.94 -44.15 6.39
C HIS A 31 -8.94 -43.06 6.80
N SER A 32 -8.00 -42.69 5.93
CA SER A 32 -6.95 -41.73 6.28
C SER A 32 -6.36 -41.06 5.05
N LEU A 33 -6.10 -39.76 5.14
CA LEU A 33 -5.43 -39.02 4.09
C LEU A 33 -3.91 -39.21 4.18
N PRO A 34 -3.24 -39.55 3.07
CA PRO A 34 -1.80 -39.73 3.04
C PRO A 34 -1.05 -38.39 3.09
N PRO A 35 0.25 -38.40 3.44
CA PRO A 35 1.08 -37.20 3.29
C PRO A 35 1.31 -36.91 1.80
N GLY A 36 0.82 -35.76 1.33
CA GLY A 36 1.00 -35.29 -0.04
C GLY A 36 -0.29 -34.71 -0.65
N PRO A 37 -0.22 -34.25 -1.92
CA PRO A 37 -1.38 -33.71 -2.61
C PRO A 37 -2.39 -34.83 -2.94
N VAL A 38 -3.67 -34.53 -2.70
CA VAL A 38 -4.79 -35.44 -2.99
C VAL A 38 -5.68 -34.83 -4.08
N VAL A 39 -5.89 -35.57 -5.16
CA VAL A 39 -6.87 -35.23 -6.19
C VAL A 39 -8.20 -35.87 -5.82
N VAL A 40 -9.24 -35.07 -5.66
CA VAL A 40 -10.54 -35.51 -5.15
C VAL A 40 -11.58 -35.43 -6.25
N HIS A 41 -12.33 -36.53 -6.43
CA HIS A 41 -13.48 -36.58 -7.31
C HIS A 41 -14.72 -35.99 -6.62
N PRO A 42 -15.68 -35.36 -7.34
CA PRO A 42 -16.81 -34.68 -6.73
C PRO A 42 -17.68 -35.58 -5.84
N SER A 43 -17.75 -36.88 -6.16
CA SER A 43 -18.51 -37.86 -5.38
C SER A 43 -18.01 -38.06 -3.94
N GLU A 44 -16.75 -37.75 -3.65
CA GLU A 44 -16.13 -37.95 -2.34
C GLU A 44 -15.84 -36.64 -1.60
N VAL A 45 -16.34 -35.49 -2.07
CA VAL A 45 -16.03 -34.19 -1.45
C VAL A 45 -16.45 -34.14 0.03
N ALA A 46 -17.66 -34.61 0.35
CA ALA A 46 -18.14 -34.62 1.74
C ALA A 46 -17.24 -35.48 2.65
N HIS A 47 -16.85 -36.66 2.16
CA HIS A 47 -15.96 -37.58 2.88
C HIS A 47 -14.54 -37.00 3.03
N PHE A 48 -14.01 -36.40 1.96
CA PHE A 48 -12.74 -35.69 1.99
C PHE A 48 -12.73 -34.60 3.06
N ILE A 49 -13.78 -33.76 3.13
CA ILE A 49 -13.89 -32.69 4.12
C ILE A 49 -13.86 -33.26 5.55
N GLU A 50 -14.57 -34.36 5.80
CA GLU A 50 -14.54 -35.04 7.10
C GLU A 50 -13.12 -35.52 7.45
N LEU A 51 -12.45 -36.19 6.52
CA LEU A 51 -11.08 -36.67 6.72
C LEU A 51 -10.07 -35.52 6.89
N ALA A 52 -10.21 -34.46 6.11
CA ALA A 52 -9.35 -33.27 6.15
C ALA A 52 -9.47 -32.55 7.49
N ARG A 53 -10.69 -32.39 8.01
CA ARG A 53 -10.92 -31.77 9.34
C ARG A 53 -10.37 -32.63 10.46
N ARG A 54 -10.52 -33.95 10.39
CA ARG A 54 -9.90 -34.87 11.35
C ARG A 54 -8.37 -34.77 11.31
N ALA A 55 -7.78 -34.84 10.12
CA ALA A 55 -6.33 -34.71 9.95
C ALA A 55 -5.80 -33.38 10.51
N ALA A 56 -6.46 -32.26 10.21
CA ALA A 56 -6.10 -30.95 10.73
C ALA A 56 -6.24 -30.83 12.26
N SER A 57 -7.24 -31.48 12.87
CA SER A 57 -7.39 -31.47 14.34
C SER A 57 -6.25 -32.18 15.09
N HIS A 58 -5.47 -33.00 14.39
CA HIS A 58 -4.31 -33.71 14.92
C HIS A 58 -2.98 -33.02 14.63
N THR A 59 -2.98 -31.90 13.89
CA THR A 59 -1.78 -31.08 13.65
C THR A 59 -1.83 -29.82 14.50
N GLU A 60 -0.69 -29.45 15.10
CA GLU A 60 -0.61 -28.21 15.90
C GLU A 60 -0.92 -26.96 15.08
N SER A 61 -0.64 -26.98 13.78
CA SER A 61 -0.90 -25.88 12.86
C SER A 61 -2.36 -25.80 12.39
N GLY A 62 -3.16 -26.84 12.59
CA GLY A 62 -4.52 -26.93 12.07
C GLY A 62 -4.61 -26.92 10.54
N THR A 63 -3.49 -27.16 9.84
CA THR A 63 -3.42 -27.05 8.37
C THR A 63 -4.20 -28.18 7.70
N LEU A 64 -5.00 -27.81 6.70
CA LEU A 64 -5.71 -28.79 5.89
C LEU A 64 -4.75 -29.53 4.94
N PRO A 65 -5.03 -30.78 4.58
CA PRO A 65 -4.27 -31.48 3.55
C PRO A 65 -4.38 -30.78 2.20
N ARG A 66 -3.25 -30.74 1.48
CA ARG A 66 -3.20 -30.15 0.14
C ARG A 66 -4.08 -30.93 -0.83
N ALA A 67 -5.00 -30.26 -1.51
CA ALA A 67 -5.99 -30.94 -2.33
C ALA A 67 -6.39 -30.18 -3.60
N VAL A 68 -6.66 -30.96 -4.64
CA VAL A 68 -7.17 -30.48 -5.93
C VAL A 68 -8.52 -31.14 -6.17
N LEU A 69 -9.57 -30.34 -6.37
CA LEU A 69 -10.85 -30.84 -6.85
C LEU A 69 -10.77 -31.05 -8.36
N TYR A 70 -10.98 -32.29 -8.81
CA TYR A 70 -11.08 -32.63 -10.22
C TYR A 70 -12.55 -32.60 -10.65
N LEU A 71 -12.89 -31.79 -11.65
CA LEU A 71 -14.25 -31.70 -12.18
C LEU A 71 -14.37 -32.48 -13.51
N PRO A 72 -15.14 -33.57 -13.55
CA PRO A 72 -15.50 -34.27 -14.78
C PRO A 72 -16.22 -33.35 -15.78
N PRO A 73 -16.28 -33.73 -17.08
CA PRO A 73 -17.02 -32.97 -18.09
C PRO A 73 -18.50 -32.81 -17.69
N GLY A 74 -18.99 -31.57 -17.70
CA GLY A 74 -20.40 -31.27 -17.40
C GLY A 74 -20.68 -30.96 -15.92
N ASP A 75 -19.74 -31.23 -15.02
CA ASP A 75 -19.89 -30.87 -13.61
C ASP A 75 -19.59 -29.38 -13.38
N SER A 76 -20.16 -28.86 -12.28
CA SER A 76 -19.96 -27.50 -11.82
C SER A 76 -19.30 -27.50 -10.44
N GLU A 77 -18.52 -26.46 -10.15
CA GLU A 77 -17.87 -26.29 -8.86
C GLU A 77 -18.94 -26.11 -7.76
N PRO A 78 -18.95 -26.95 -6.72
CA PRO A 78 -19.87 -26.74 -5.60
C PRO A 78 -19.44 -25.49 -4.81
N PRO A 79 -20.30 -24.49 -4.59
CA PRO A 79 -19.88 -23.20 -4.01
C PRO A 79 -19.34 -23.30 -2.57
N GLU A 80 -19.71 -24.35 -1.83
CA GLU A 80 -19.35 -24.53 -0.42
C GLU A 80 -17.94 -25.12 -0.22
N VAL A 81 -17.26 -25.51 -1.29
CA VAL A 81 -16.06 -26.39 -1.19
C VAL A 81 -14.75 -25.65 -1.43
N ALA A 82 -14.80 -24.40 -1.92
CA ALA A 82 -13.63 -23.59 -2.23
C ALA A 82 -12.66 -23.41 -1.05
N ALA A 83 -13.16 -23.48 0.19
CA ALA A 83 -12.32 -23.36 1.39
C ALA A 83 -11.47 -24.60 1.71
N TYR A 84 -11.74 -25.75 1.07
CA TYR A 84 -11.09 -27.04 1.36
C TYR A 84 -10.14 -27.51 0.26
N PHE A 85 -10.08 -26.78 -0.86
CA PHE A 85 -9.27 -27.15 -2.02
C PHE A 85 -8.35 -26.00 -2.40
N ASP A 86 -7.09 -26.32 -2.67
CA ASP A 86 -6.10 -25.34 -3.13
C ASP A 86 -6.32 -24.97 -4.60
N ALA A 87 -6.91 -25.88 -5.37
CA ALA A 87 -7.25 -25.67 -6.77
C ALA A 87 -8.45 -26.51 -7.20
N VAL A 88 -9.18 -25.97 -8.18
CA VAL A 88 -10.22 -26.68 -8.92
C VAL A 88 -9.75 -26.80 -10.37
N VAL A 89 -9.75 -28.02 -10.90
CA VAL A 89 -9.24 -28.34 -12.24
C VAL A 89 -10.26 -29.17 -12.99
N ARG A 90 -10.62 -28.73 -14.20
CA ARG A 90 -11.54 -29.44 -15.08
C ARG A 90 -10.85 -30.57 -15.84
N ALA A 91 -11.62 -31.54 -16.31
CA ALA A 91 -11.10 -32.68 -17.06
C ALA A 91 -10.32 -32.28 -18.33
N ASP A 92 -10.66 -31.15 -18.97
CA ASP A 92 -9.98 -30.59 -20.14
C ASP A 92 -8.73 -29.77 -19.79
N GLU A 93 -8.46 -29.51 -18.50
CA GLU A 93 -7.30 -28.76 -18.01
C GLU A 93 -6.15 -29.70 -17.55
N THR A 94 -5.90 -30.77 -18.30
CA THR A 94 -4.90 -31.79 -17.96
C THR A 94 -3.49 -31.21 -17.77
N ASP A 95 -3.08 -30.26 -18.61
CA ASP A 95 -1.79 -29.57 -18.48
C ASP A 95 -1.67 -28.79 -17.17
N ARG A 96 -2.77 -28.18 -16.71
CA ARG A 96 -2.83 -27.46 -15.43
C ARG A 96 -2.70 -28.45 -14.27
N LEU A 97 -3.38 -29.60 -14.34
CA LEU A 97 -3.26 -30.66 -13.33
C LEU A 97 -1.80 -31.14 -13.20
N VAL A 98 -1.13 -31.39 -14.34
CA VAL A 98 0.29 -31.77 -14.35
C VAL A 98 1.15 -30.70 -13.71
N ARG A 99 0.98 -29.43 -14.09
CA ARG A 99 1.76 -28.31 -13.53
C ARG A 99 1.61 -28.20 -12.01
N LEU A 100 0.38 -28.29 -11.51
CA LEU A 100 0.08 -28.22 -10.07
C LEU A 100 0.72 -29.37 -9.29
N LEU A 101 0.80 -30.56 -9.87
CA LEU A 101 1.27 -31.77 -9.19
C LEU A 101 2.74 -32.12 -9.47
N THR A 102 3.40 -31.39 -10.37
CA THR A 102 4.83 -31.58 -10.71
C THR A 102 5.73 -31.30 -9.50
N CYS A 103 5.34 -30.36 -8.63
CA CYS A 103 6.07 -30.01 -7.42
C CYS A 103 5.12 -30.08 -6.21
N PRO A 104 5.52 -30.71 -5.08
CA PRO A 104 4.65 -30.84 -3.90
C PRO A 104 4.33 -29.49 -3.24
N HIS A 105 5.14 -28.45 -3.51
CA HIS A 105 4.98 -27.14 -2.93
C HIS A 105 4.06 -26.22 -3.73
N THR A 106 3.73 -26.55 -4.99
CA THR A 106 2.93 -25.68 -5.85
C THR A 106 1.60 -25.27 -5.20
N LEU A 107 0.94 -26.19 -4.51
CA LEU A 107 -0.33 -25.91 -3.83
C LEU A 107 -0.20 -24.99 -2.61
N SER A 108 0.98 -24.93 -1.97
CA SER A 108 1.24 -24.01 -0.85
C SER A 108 1.73 -22.62 -1.29
N VAL A 109 1.95 -22.40 -2.59
CA VAL A 109 2.46 -21.12 -3.09
C VAL A 109 1.51 -19.96 -2.78
N HIS A 110 0.21 -20.17 -2.87
CA HIS A 110 -0.79 -19.15 -2.54
C HIS A 110 -0.72 -18.74 -1.06
N GLU A 111 -0.56 -19.70 -0.16
CA GLU A 111 -0.36 -19.45 1.28
C GLU A 111 0.90 -18.61 1.51
N TRP A 112 2.02 -18.95 0.87
CA TRP A 112 3.26 -18.18 0.98
C TRP A 112 3.12 -16.75 0.47
N VAL A 113 2.36 -16.53 -0.59
CA VAL A 113 2.08 -15.17 -1.07
C VAL A 113 1.24 -14.39 -0.07
N GLU A 114 0.32 -15.03 0.67
CA GLU A 114 -0.47 -14.36 1.71
C GLU A 114 0.37 -13.91 2.91
N GLU A 115 1.44 -14.64 3.23
CA GLU A 115 2.40 -14.26 4.29
C GLU A 115 3.22 -13.00 3.97
N LEU A 116 3.25 -12.57 2.69
CA LEU A 116 3.89 -11.30 2.35
C LEU A 116 3.14 -10.13 2.98
N PRO A 117 3.84 -9.17 3.61
CA PRO A 117 3.18 -7.97 4.09
C PRO A 117 2.77 -7.09 2.90
N ARG A 118 1.76 -6.23 3.09
CA ARG A 118 1.15 -5.45 2.01
C ARG A 118 2.15 -4.54 1.29
N GLU A 119 3.11 -3.98 2.01
CA GLU A 119 4.20 -3.17 1.47
C GLU A 119 5.12 -3.94 0.50
N ALA A 120 5.29 -5.25 0.71
CA ALA A 120 6.09 -6.09 -0.18
C ALA A 120 5.38 -6.39 -1.51
N LEU A 121 4.06 -6.18 -1.57
CA LEU A 121 3.29 -6.40 -2.79
C LEU A 121 3.64 -5.38 -3.86
N PHE A 122 3.90 -4.11 -3.54
CA PHE A 122 4.18 -3.07 -4.54
C PHE A 122 5.55 -2.40 -4.37
N GLY A 123 6.38 -2.89 -3.44
CA GLY A 123 7.74 -2.41 -3.24
C GLY A 123 8.70 -2.83 -4.35
N VAL A 124 9.87 -2.17 -4.39
CA VAL A 124 11.01 -2.43 -5.31
C VAL A 124 11.81 -3.65 -4.85
N LEU A 125 11.16 -4.79 -4.65
CA LEU A 125 11.88 -6.04 -4.49
C LEU A 125 12.05 -6.64 -5.88
N GLU A 126 13.29 -6.65 -6.38
CA GLU A 126 13.64 -7.34 -7.63
C GLU A 126 13.28 -8.84 -7.55
N VAL A 127 13.36 -9.41 -6.34
CA VAL A 127 13.14 -10.83 -6.07
C VAL A 127 12.16 -11.01 -4.90
N PRO A 128 10.83 -11.00 -5.16
CA PRO A 128 9.82 -11.05 -4.10
C PRO A 128 9.89 -12.30 -3.21
N TRP A 129 10.37 -13.43 -3.73
CA TRP A 129 10.51 -14.68 -2.98
C TRP A 129 11.73 -14.72 -2.05
N GLU A 130 12.54 -13.67 -1.99
CA GLU A 130 13.61 -13.54 -0.99
C GLU A 130 13.17 -12.76 0.25
N HIS A 131 11.92 -12.27 0.27
CA HIS A 131 11.41 -11.45 1.36
C HIS A 131 11.46 -12.17 2.71
N ARG A 132 11.98 -11.48 3.74
CA ARG A 132 12.27 -12.06 5.07
C ARG A 132 11.08 -12.69 5.80
N ASN A 133 9.85 -12.28 5.49
CA ASN A 133 8.64 -12.83 6.11
C ASN A 133 8.23 -14.19 5.51
N LEU A 134 8.80 -14.58 4.37
CA LEU A 134 8.56 -15.92 3.83
C LEU A 134 9.30 -16.96 4.68
N PRO A 135 8.68 -18.12 4.93
CA PRO A 135 9.35 -19.25 5.58
C PRO A 135 10.68 -19.58 4.89
N GLY A 136 11.70 -19.99 5.67
CA GLY A 136 13.02 -20.33 5.12
C GLY A 136 12.96 -21.39 4.02
N GLU A 137 12.11 -22.40 4.21
CA GLU A 137 11.84 -23.45 3.22
C GLU A 137 11.25 -22.89 1.92
N ALA A 138 10.29 -21.97 2.01
CA ALA A 138 9.68 -21.33 0.83
C ALA A 138 10.74 -20.54 0.04
N ARG A 139 11.57 -19.76 0.73
CA ARG A 139 12.66 -19.00 0.10
C ARG A 139 13.65 -19.93 -0.61
N GLU A 140 14.15 -20.95 0.08
CA GLU A 140 15.10 -21.92 -0.49
C GLU A 140 14.50 -22.65 -1.71
N HIS A 141 13.24 -23.05 -1.62
CA HIS A 141 12.55 -23.75 -2.68
C HIS A 141 12.36 -22.87 -3.92
N LEU A 142 11.87 -21.64 -3.75
CA LEU A 142 11.60 -20.71 -4.84
C LEU A 142 12.89 -20.27 -5.56
N THR A 143 14.06 -20.29 -4.90
CA THR A 143 15.35 -20.09 -5.57
C THR A 143 15.66 -21.20 -6.58
N ARG A 144 15.19 -22.44 -6.35
CA ARG A 144 15.57 -23.62 -7.16
C ARG A 144 14.46 -24.11 -8.10
N CYS A 145 13.19 -23.92 -7.76
CA CYS A 145 12.06 -24.47 -8.50
C CYS A 145 11.40 -23.43 -9.41
N ARG A 146 11.61 -23.56 -10.72
CA ARG A 146 11.03 -22.66 -11.73
C ARG A 146 9.50 -22.67 -11.72
N VAL A 147 8.88 -23.85 -11.60
CA VAL A 147 7.41 -24.00 -11.61
C VAL A 147 6.79 -23.22 -10.45
N CYS A 148 7.30 -23.39 -9.24
CA CYS A 148 6.79 -22.66 -8.08
C CYS A 148 7.05 -21.15 -8.16
N ARG A 149 8.12 -20.68 -8.82
CA ARG A 149 8.30 -19.24 -9.08
C ARG A 149 7.23 -18.67 -10.01
N GLU A 150 6.93 -19.37 -11.09
CA GLU A 150 5.91 -18.95 -12.05
C GLU A 150 4.53 -18.87 -11.36
N GLU A 151 4.18 -19.87 -10.57
CA GLU A 151 2.96 -19.87 -9.74
C GLU A 151 2.97 -18.75 -8.69
N PHE A 152 4.12 -18.51 -8.05
CA PHE A 152 4.26 -17.45 -7.05
C PHE A 152 4.02 -16.07 -7.65
N HIS A 153 4.52 -15.83 -8.86
CA HIS A 153 4.24 -14.61 -9.59
C HIS A 153 2.76 -14.45 -9.94
N GLN A 154 2.09 -15.52 -10.39
CA GLN A 154 0.67 -15.47 -10.72
C GLN A 154 -0.19 -15.20 -9.49
N ALA A 155 0.09 -15.88 -8.37
CA ALA A 155 -0.56 -15.65 -7.08
C ALA A 155 -0.31 -14.21 -6.58
N LEU A 156 0.94 -13.72 -6.67
CA LEU A 156 1.30 -12.35 -6.31
C LEU A 156 0.53 -11.31 -7.14
N GLN A 157 0.41 -11.53 -8.46
CA GLN A 157 -0.37 -10.67 -9.34
C GLN A 157 -1.87 -10.70 -9.01
N ALA A 158 -2.44 -11.86 -8.71
CA ALA A 158 -3.83 -11.98 -8.27
C ALA A 158 -4.07 -11.17 -6.99
N ARG A 159 -3.20 -11.29 -6.00
CA ARG A 159 -3.27 -10.53 -4.75
C ARG A 159 -3.14 -9.03 -4.96
N ARG A 160 -2.21 -8.59 -5.83
CA ARG A 160 -2.07 -7.19 -6.24
C ARG A 160 -3.36 -6.65 -6.86
N ARG A 161 -4.01 -7.40 -7.75
CA ARG A 161 -5.28 -7.00 -8.38
C ARG A 161 -6.40 -6.82 -7.36
N LEU A 162 -6.54 -7.75 -6.42
CA LEU A 162 -7.52 -7.64 -5.33
C LEU A 162 -7.27 -6.40 -4.47
N LEU A 163 -6.01 -6.15 -4.09
CA LEU A 163 -5.67 -4.99 -3.29
C LEU A 163 -5.85 -3.67 -4.05
N ARG A 164 -5.60 -3.68 -5.38
CA ARG A 164 -5.78 -2.50 -6.23
C ARG A 164 -7.22 -2.01 -6.25
N ALA A 165 -8.22 -2.88 -6.12
CA ALA A 165 -9.63 -2.48 -6.05
C ALA A 165 -9.95 -1.55 -4.85
N LEU A 166 -9.07 -1.50 -3.84
CA LEU A 166 -9.19 -0.65 -2.65
C LEU A 166 -8.16 0.47 -2.60
N CYS A 167 -7.26 0.55 -3.59
CA CYS A 167 -6.12 1.46 -3.62
C CYS A 167 -6.21 2.42 -4.83
N PRO A 168 -5.61 3.62 -4.77
CA PRO A 168 -5.52 4.50 -5.92
C PRO A 168 -4.82 3.83 -7.11
N GLU A 169 -5.21 4.25 -8.31
CA GLU A 169 -4.56 3.83 -9.55
C GLU A 169 -3.09 4.28 -9.59
N PRO A 170 -2.20 3.48 -10.23
CA PRO A 170 -0.77 3.80 -10.33
C PRO A 170 -0.51 5.20 -10.91
N GLU A 171 -1.29 5.65 -11.90
CA GLU A 171 -1.13 6.98 -12.51
C GLU A 171 -1.47 8.11 -11.52
N ALA A 172 -2.40 7.87 -10.60
CA ALA A 172 -2.73 8.83 -9.55
C ALA A 172 -1.60 8.91 -8.52
N LEU A 173 -1.00 7.77 -8.16
CA LEU A 173 0.18 7.72 -7.29
C LEU A 173 1.41 8.35 -7.96
N ALA A 174 1.61 8.15 -9.26
CA ALA A 174 2.70 8.78 -10.01
C ALA A 174 2.54 10.30 -10.11
N ARG A 175 1.33 10.81 -10.38
CA ARG A 175 1.04 12.25 -10.31
C ARG A 175 1.23 12.81 -8.91
N TYR A 176 0.86 12.05 -7.89
CA TYR A 176 1.11 12.43 -6.51
C TYR A 176 2.61 12.46 -6.18
N ALA A 177 3.39 11.51 -6.69
CA ALA A 177 4.85 11.46 -6.56
C ALA A 177 5.52 12.69 -7.16
N THR A 178 4.97 13.24 -8.25
CA THR A 178 5.46 14.48 -8.90
C THR A 178 4.85 15.76 -8.34
N GLY A 179 4.05 15.69 -7.26
CA GLY A 179 3.47 16.86 -6.59
C GLY A 179 2.18 17.39 -7.21
N ALA A 180 1.61 16.71 -8.19
CA ALA A 180 0.37 17.10 -8.88
C ALA A 180 -0.89 16.35 -8.37
N GLY A 181 -0.82 15.71 -7.19
CA GLY A 181 -1.89 14.85 -6.66
C GLY A 181 -2.86 15.55 -5.70
N ALA A 182 -4.05 14.97 -5.55
CA ALA A 182 -5.13 15.49 -4.71
C ALA A 182 -4.99 15.11 -3.21
N ALA A 183 -5.54 15.94 -2.32
CA ALA A 183 -5.41 15.79 -0.86
C ALA A 183 -5.92 14.44 -0.30
N HIS A 184 -6.89 13.80 -0.96
CA HIS A 184 -7.40 12.49 -0.54
C HIS A 184 -6.37 11.37 -0.72
N LEU A 185 -5.43 11.48 -1.68
CA LEU A 185 -4.34 10.52 -1.84
C LEU A 185 -3.37 10.59 -0.66
N ALA A 186 -3.09 11.78 -0.13
CA ALA A 186 -2.22 11.93 1.04
C ALA A 186 -2.77 11.16 2.25
N HIS A 187 -4.09 11.23 2.48
CA HIS A 187 -4.74 10.48 3.55
C HIS A 187 -4.68 8.97 3.34
N HIS A 188 -4.89 8.50 2.08
CA HIS A 188 -4.79 7.09 1.76
C HIS A 188 -3.36 6.55 1.94
N VAL A 189 -2.35 7.23 1.38
CA VAL A 189 -0.93 6.85 1.46
C VAL A 189 -0.44 6.80 2.92
N ASP A 190 -0.92 7.68 3.77
CA ASP A 190 -0.60 7.66 5.20
C ASP A 190 -1.14 6.41 5.91
N ARG A 191 -2.24 5.83 5.42
CA ARG A 191 -2.92 4.67 6.05
C ARG A 191 -2.68 3.33 5.35
N CYS A 192 -2.25 3.34 4.09
CA CYS A 192 -2.06 2.13 3.29
C CYS A 192 -0.56 1.81 3.10
N PRO A 193 -0.02 0.75 3.76
CA PRO A 193 1.38 0.37 3.63
C PRO A 193 1.80 0.05 2.19
N ALA A 194 0.90 -0.57 1.42
CA ALA A 194 1.09 -0.89 0.01
C ALA A 194 1.33 0.36 -0.83
N CYS A 195 0.43 1.34 -0.78
CA CYS A 195 0.56 2.59 -1.55
C CYS A 195 1.73 3.45 -1.07
N ARG A 196 2.09 3.38 0.22
CA ARG A 196 3.29 4.05 0.72
C ARG A 196 4.57 3.45 0.12
N ALA A 197 4.65 2.12 0.06
CA ALA A 197 5.80 1.43 -0.53
C ALA A 197 5.89 1.68 -2.04
N GLU A 198 4.75 1.66 -2.74
CA GLU A 198 4.66 1.98 -4.17
C GLU A 198 5.06 3.44 -4.46
N LEU A 199 4.62 4.39 -3.63
CA LEU A 199 5.04 5.78 -3.76
C LEU A 199 6.55 5.93 -3.60
N ALA A 200 7.14 5.28 -2.58
CA ALA A 200 8.58 5.30 -2.36
C ALA A 200 9.37 4.61 -3.50
N ALA A 201 8.77 3.65 -4.19
CA ALA A 201 9.31 3.05 -5.41
C ALA A 201 9.35 4.07 -6.56
N LEU A 202 8.19 4.67 -6.85
CA LEU A 202 8.03 5.66 -7.91
C LEU A 202 8.94 6.88 -7.70
N GLN A 203 9.07 7.37 -6.47
CA GLN A 203 9.96 8.49 -6.15
C GLN A 203 11.43 8.18 -6.43
N ARG A 204 11.89 6.94 -6.15
CA ARG A 204 13.25 6.48 -6.46
C ARG A 204 13.49 6.37 -7.96
N GLU A 205 12.56 5.80 -8.71
CA GLU A 205 12.66 5.65 -10.16
C GLU A 205 12.67 6.99 -10.89
N LEU A 206 11.90 7.97 -10.40
CA LEU A 206 11.88 9.33 -10.92
C LEU A 206 13.15 10.15 -10.58
N GLY A 207 14.15 9.54 -9.91
CA GLY A 207 15.39 10.21 -9.53
C GLY A 207 15.22 11.29 -8.47
N GLY A 208 14.11 11.27 -7.75
CA GLY A 208 13.81 12.21 -6.69
C GLY A 208 14.41 11.75 -5.37
N GLU A 209 15.44 12.45 -4.88
CA GLU A 209 15.45 12.72 -3.44
C GLU A 209 14.09 13.32 -3.04
N PRO A 210 13.65 13.20 -1.77
CA PRO A 210 12.52 13.97 -1.26
C PRO A 210 12.90 15.46 -1.30
N ARG A 211 12.92 16.04 -2.49
CA ARG A 211 13.27 17.42 -2.74
C ARG A 211 12.04 18.23 -2.37
N ALA A 212 12.30 19.25 -1.55
CA ALA A 212 11.47 20.42 -1.36
C ALA A 212 10.57 20.61 -2.57
N VAL A 213 9.26 20.55 -2.36
CA VAL A 213 8.27 20.87 -3.39
C VAL A 213 8.78 22.11 -4.11
N PRO A 214 9.18 22.03 -5.39
CA PRO A 214 9.76 23.17 -6.06
C PRO A 214 8.76 24.31 -5.94
N LEU A 215 9.23 25.44 -5.41
CA LEU A 215 8.42 26.64 -5.30
C LEU A 215 7.70 26.84 -6.64
N LYS A 216 6.36 26.80 -6.63
CA LYS A 216 5.57 26.97 -7.86
C LYS A 216 6.10 28.19 -8.61
N PRO A 217 6.29 28.14 -9.94
CA PRO A 217 6.81 29.28 -10.71
C PRO A 217 6.06 30.59 -10.41
N GLU A 218 4.77 30.50 -10.11
CA GLU A 218 3.88 31.59 -9.71
C GLU A 218 4.29 32.27 -8.39
N LEU A 219 4.85 31.53 -7.43
CA LEU A 219 5.29 32.06 -6.15
C LEU A 219 6.74 32.58 -6.18
N ARG A 220 7.47 32.34 -7.27
CA ARG A 220 8.88 32.73 -7.39
C ARG A 220 9.11 34.24 -7.27
N PRO A 221 8.33 35.11 -7.95
CA PRO A 221 8.51 36.56 -7.82
C PRO A 221 8.26 37.05 -6.39
N LEU A 222 7.25 36.47 -5.72
CA LEU A 222 6.93 36.78 -4.33
C LEU A 222 8.06 36.35 -3.38
N TRP A 223 8.63 35.17 -3.60
CA TRP A 223 9.79 34.74 -2.83
C TRP A 223 11.01 35.63 -3.06
N ASP A 224 11.31 36.03 -4.31
CA ASP A 224 12.46 36.88 -4.59
C ASP A 224 12.34 38.25 -3.87
N GLN A 225 11.12 38.79 -3.76
CA GLN A 225 10.83 39.98 -2.94
C GLN A 225 11.09 39.74 -1.45
N VAL A 226 10.55 38.64 -0.90
CA VAL A 226 10.75 38.25 0.50
C VAL A 226 12.23 38.01 0.81
N ALA A 227 12.93 37.26 -0.03
CA ALA A 227 14.35 36.96 0.06
C ALA A 227 15.19 38.25 0.11
N THR A 228 14.85 39.23 -0.73
CA THR A 228 15.51 40.55 -0.75
C THR A 228 15.29 41.31 0.56
N LEU A 229 14.06 41.34 1.07
CA LEU A 229 13.71 42.04 2.31
C LEU A 229 14.33 41.40 3.55
N LEU A 230 14.41 40.07 3.58
CA LEU A 230 14.98 39.30 4.69
C LEU A 230 16.50 39.12 4.62
N GLY A 231 17.12 39.51 3.50
CA GLY A 231 18.54 39.24 3.24
C GLY A 231 18.87 37.74 3.09
N VAL A 232 17.88 36.91 2.77
CA VAL A 232 18.02 35.45 2.65
C VAL A 232 18.29 35.08 1.20
N ARG A 233 19.35 34.29 0.94
CA ARG A 233 19.73 33.87 -0.43
C ARG A 233 19.29 32.45 -0.79
N ARG A 234 18.81 31.68 0.18
CA ARG A 234 18.37 30.29 -0.02
C ARG A 234 16.88 30.27 -0.32
N LEU A 235 16.40 29.27 -1.07
CA LEU A 235 14.97 29.06 -1.26
C LEU A 235 14.32 28.63 0.06
N PRO A 236 13.01 28.91 0.25
CA PRO A 236 12.34 28.49 1.45
C PRO A 236 12.14 26.97 1.37
N PRO A 237 12.41 26.21 2.44
CA PRO A 237 12.15 24.78 2.45
C PRO A 237 10.67 24.45 2.26
N ILE A 238 9.76 25.31 2.75
CA ILE A 238 8.31 25.09 2.58
C ILE A 238 7.65 26.39 2.12
N ALA A 239 6.78 26.28 1.12
CA ALA A 239 5.91 27.35 0.65
C ALA A 239 4.46 26.84 0.52
N VAL A 240 3.51 27.59 1.04
CA VAL A 240 2.07 27.28 0.99
C VAL A 240 1.34 28.44 0.31
N ASP A 241 0.86 28.20 -0.91
CA ASP A 241 -0.03 29.11 -1.65
C ASP A 241 -1.40 29.14 -0.98
N LEU A 242 -1.80 30.28 -0.41
CA LEU A 242 -3.05 30.41 0.33
C LEU A 242 -4.26 30.68 -0.57
N SER A 243 -4.04 30.96 -1.86
CA SER A 243 -5.12 31.30 -2.81
C SER A 243 -6.32 30.32 -2.79
N PRO A 244 -6.14 28.99 -2.67
CA PRO A 244 -7.26 28.05 -2.56
C PRO A 244 -8.11 28.24 -1.30
N LEU A 245 -7.53 28.72 -0.20
CA LEU A 245 -8.24 29.03 1.04
C LEU A 245 -8.91 30.41 1.00
N LEU A 246 -8.45 31.31 0.12
CA LEU A 246 -8.97 32.69 0.01
C LEU A 246 -10.06 32.82 -1.05
N ALA A 247 -9.99 32.03 -2.12
CA ALA A 247 -10.95 32.05 -3.23
C ALA A 247 -12.36 31.55 -2.85
N THR A 248 -12.49 30.86 -1.72
CA THR A 248 -13.78 30.39 -1.23
C THR A 248 -14.53 31.57 -0.60
N LEU A 249 -15.62 31.99 -1.26
CA LEU A 249 -16.56 33.04 -0.80
C LEU A 249 -16.85 32.91 0.71
N PRO A 250 -17.19 34.01 1.42
CA PRO A 250 -17.69 33.88 2.77
C PRO A 250 -18.88 32.92 2.75
N LEU A 251 -18.77 31.82 3.52
CA LEU A 251 -19.92 31.02 3.88
C LEU A 251 -20.82 31.96 4.69
N ALA A 252 -21.70 32.68 3.99
CA ALA A 252 -22.78 33.41 4.64
C ALA A 252 -23.42 32.42 5.61
N ALA A 253 -23.58 32.83 6.87
CA ALA A 253 -24.04 32.04 8.01
C ALA A 253 -25.50 31.56 7.85
N LYS A 254 -25.79 30.88 6.74
CA LYS A 254 -26.96 30.05 6.53
C LYS A 254 -26.50 28.64 6.84
N SER A 255 -26.60 28.30 8.12
CA SER A 255 -26.91 26.94 8.62
C SER A 255 -26.60 25.83 7.61
N LEU A 256 -25.32 25.56 7.40
CA LEU A 256 -24.84 24.39 6.69
C LEU A 256 -24.54 23.32 7.74
N PRO A 257 -24.85 22.04 7.46
CA PRO A 257 -24.70 20.97 8.42
C PRO A 257 -23.24 20.84 8.86
N GLU A 258 -23.04 20.52 10.15
CA GLU A 258 -21.76 20.39 10.89
C GLU A 258 -20.71 19.42 10.28
N THR A 259 -20.90 18.92 9.06
CA THR A 259 -20.11 17.87 8.43
C THR A 259 -19.11 18.34 7.37
N GLN A 260 -19.02 19.64 7.07
CA GLN A 260 -17.95 20.13 6.19
C GLN A 260 -16.62 20.22 6.96
N SER A 261 -15.72 19.30 6.66
CA SER A 261 -14.35 19.32 7.21
C SER A 261 -13.66 20.65 6.87
N PRO A 262 -12.89 21.23 7.82
CA PRO A 262 -12.20 22.50 7.59
C PRO A 262 -11.27 22.40 6.38
N GLN A 263 -11.31 23.43 5.52
CA GLN A 263 -10.42 23.49 4.35
C GLN A 263 -8.99 23.61 4.86
N SER A 264 -8.13 22.67 4.47
CA SER A 264 -6.74 22.63 4.91
C SER A 264 -5.78 22.47 3.75
N LEU A 265 -4.72 23.27 3.74
CA LEU A 265 -3.54 23.12 2.90
C LEU A 265 -2.42 22.52 3.72
N ARG A 266 -1.60 21.66 3.10
CA ARG A 266 -0.51 20.97 3.78
C ARG A 266 0.74 21.00 2.91
N ALA A 267 1.88 21.24 3.55
CA ALA A 267 3.18 21.10 2.94
C ALA A 267 4.14 20.46 3.96
N GLN A 268 5.05 19.61 3.49
CA GLN A 268 5.97 18.87 4.36
C GLN A 268 7.34 18.77 3.68
N LEU A 269 8.41 18.97 4.47
CA LEU A 269 9.80 18.77 4.05
C LEU A 269 10.68 18.41 5.26
N GLU A 270 11.57 17.44 5.10
CA GLU A 270 12.67 17.14 6.05
C GLU A 270 12.21 17.03 7.52
N GLY A 271 11.13 16.28 7.77
CA GLY A 271 10.58 16.10 9.12
C GLY A 271 9.80 17.30 9.66
N VAL A 272 9.67 18.39 8.90
CA VAL A 272 8.84 19.55 9.22
C VAL A 272 7.58 19.57 8.35
N ARG A 273 6.43 19.76 8.97
CA ARG A 273 5.11 19.79 8.35
C ARG A 273 4.41 21.10 8.71
N CYS A 274 3.93 21.82 7.70
CA CYS A 274 3.08 22.99 7.87
C CYS A 274 1.68 22.70 7.33
N THR A 275 0.67 22.87 8.18
CA THR A 275 -0.75 22.75 7.83
C THR A 275 -1.43 24.08 8.04
N VAL A 276 -2.00 24.66 6.99
CA VAL A 276 -2.80 25.89 7.10
C VAL A 276 -4.27 25.54 6.99
N GLN A 277 -5.08 25.96 7.95
CA GLN A 277 -6.52 25.66 8.02
C GLN A 277 -7.33 26.95 8.01
N ARG A 278 -8.49 26.91 7.33
CA ARG A 278 -9.52 27.94 7.40
C ARG A 278 -10.71 27.43 8.21
N SER A 279 -11.09 28.16 9.25
CA SER A 279 -12.31 27.89 10.02
C SER A 279 -13.56 28.32 9.24
N PRO A 280 -14.76 27.84 9.62
CA PRO A 280 -16.02 28.31 9.04
C PRO A 280 -16.21 29.83 9.15
N GLU A 281 -15.70 30.46 10.21
CA GLU A 281 -15.74 31.90 10.46
C GLU A 281 -14.68 32.67 9.65
N GLY A 282 -13.90 32.00 8.81
CA GLY A 282 -12.87 32.61 7.98
C GLY A 282 -11.55 32.90 8.72
N LEU A 283 -11.33 32.34 9.91
CA LEU A 283 -10.07 32.45 10.64
C LEU A 283 -9.03 31.50 10.04
N LEU A 284 -7.81 32.00 9.82
CA LEU A 284 -6.70 31.22 9.28
C LEU A 284 -5.70 30.87 10.38
N TRP A 285 -5.33 29.59 10.43
CA TRP A 285 -4.36 29.06 11.40
C TRP A 285 -3.30 28.25 10.69
N ALA A 286 -2.03 28.45 11.05
CA ALA A 286 -0.92 27.60 10.64
C ALA A 286 -0.50 26.72 11.81
N ALA A 287 -0.56 25.40 11.64
CA ALA A 287 0.07 24.44 12.53
C ALA A 287 1.39 23.96 11.91
N VAL A 288 2.49 24.15 12.63
CA VAL A 288 3.80 23.61 12.27
C VAL A 288 4.12 22.46 13.21
N GLU A 289 4.42 21.30 12.65
CA GLU A 289 4.89 20.11 13.37
C GLU A 289 6.29 19.78 12.88
N ALA A 290 7.16 19.28 13.77
CA ALA A 290 8.51 18.87 13.42
C ALA A 290 8.94 17.62 14.20
N ASP A 291 9.75 16.77 13.59
CA ASP A 291 10.44 15.68 14.28
C ASP A 291 11.50 16.24 15.26
N LEU A 292 11.94 15.45 16.25
CA LEU A 292 12.92 15.91 17.26
C LEU A 292 14.28 16.36 16.69
N GLN A 293 14.62 15.92 15.47
CA GLN A 293 15.87 16.24 14.79
C GLN A 293 15.78 17.52 13.94
N ALA A 294 14.58 18.10 13.79
CA ALA A 294 14.35 19.32 13.03
C ALA A 294 14.59 20.57 13.90
N PRO A 295 14.78 21.76 13.26
CA PRO A 295 15.06 23.00 13.99
C PRO A 295 13.94 23.35 14.97
N ARG A 296 14.34 23.71 16.20
CA ARG A 296 13.40 24.12 17.27
C ARG A 296 12.81 25.50 17.03
N LYS A 297 13.51 26.35 16.29
CA LYS A 297 13.05 27.69 15.93
C LYS A 297 12.84 27.78 14.43
N VAL A 298 11.66 28.24 14.06
CA VAL A 298 11.27 28.37 12.67
C VAL A 298 10.71 29.76 12.45
N ARG A 299 11.17 30.42 11.38
CA ARG A 299 10.62 31.69 10.94
C ARG A 299 9.50 31.42 9.94
N LEU A 300 8.30 31.90 10.25
CA LEU A 300 7.14 31.90 9.36
C LEU A 300 7.02 33.28 8.74
N VAL A 301 6.85 33.33 7.41
CA VAL A 301 6.76 34.58 6.67
C VAL A 301 5.51 34.54 5.79
N LEU A 302 4.54 35.38 6.10
CA LEU A 302 3.34 35.58 5.28
C LEU A 302 3.56 36.81 4.39
N ALA A 303 3.42 36.63 3.08
CA ALA A 303 3.62 37.71 2.13
C ALA A 303 2.55 37.70 1.03
N SER A 304 2.32 38.88 0.46
CA SER A 304 1.58 39.11 -0.79
C SER A 304 2.38 40.07 -1.66
N LEU A 305 2.22 40.00 -2.98
CA LEU A 305 2.94 40.85 -3.94
C LEU A 305 2.69 42.34 -3.71
N HIS A 306 1.51 42.72 -3.21
CA HIS A 306 1.15 44.13 -2.98
C HIS A 306 1.56 44.64 -1.59
N TRP A 307 2.09 43.78 -0.73
CA TRP A 307 2.51 44.18 0.61
C TRP A 307 3.91 44.81 0.57
N THR A 308 4.05 45.97 1.23
CA THR A 308 5.34 46.65 1.36
C THR A 308 6.29 45.94 2.33
N GLN A 309 5.74 45.24 3.32
CA GLN A 309 6.48 44.42 4.28
C GLN A 309 5.75 43.10 4.53
N PRO A 310 6.45 41.95 4.50
CA PRO A 310 5.87 40.68 4.90
C PRO A 310 5.58 40.68 6.41
N GLN A 311 4.63 39.85 6.83
CA GLN A 311 4.42 39.56 8.24
C GLN A 311 5.33 38.39 8.64
N GLU A 312 6.06 38.56 9.72
CA GLU A 312 7.05 37.60 10.19
C GLU A 312 6.73 37.15 11.62
N TRP A 313 6.87 35.85 11.85
CA TRP A 313 6.82 35.27 13.19
C TRP A 313 8.03 34.38 13.40
N LEU A 314 8.76 34.61 14.48
CA LEU A 314 9.74 33.66 14.98
C LEU A 314 9.05 32.75 15.98
N VAL A 315 9.05 31.45 15.68
CA VAL A 315 8.22 30.47 16.40
C VAL A 315 9.10 29.38 16.97
N GLU A 316 9.01 29.21 18.29
CA GLU A 316 9.65 28.11 19.00
C GLU A 316 8.71 26.91 19.09
N LEU A 317 9.12 25.78 18.51
CA LEU A 317 8.36 24.55 18.50
C LEU A 317 8.47 23.84 19.85
N ARG A 318 7.33 23.47 20.44
CA ARG A 318 7.24 22.82 21.75
C ARG A 318 6.81 21.37 21.63
N PRO A 319 7.17 20.48 22.55
CA PRO A 319 6.68 19.10 22.52
C PRO A 319 5.15 19.04 22.53
N ILE A 320 4.57 18.39 21.52
CA ILE A 320 3.12 18.17 21.40
C ILE A 320 2.73 16.69 21.54
N ALA A 321 3.68 15.78 21.28
CA ALA A 321 3.55 14.34 21.43
C ALA A 321 4.94 13.70 21.59
N PRO A 322 5.05 12.44 22.07
CA PRO A 322 6.33 11.72 22.09
C PRO A 322 6.99 11.74 20.71
N GLY A 323 8.22 12.28 20.64
CA GLY A 323 8.96 12.38 19.38
C GLY A 323 8.58 13.53 18.45
N ARG A 324 7.65 14.43 18.86
CA ARG A 324 7.18 15.54 18.01
C ARG A 324 7.16 16.89 18.72
N LEU A 325 7.65 17.89 18.01
CA LEU A 325 7.53 19.30 18.34
C LEU A 325 6.44 19.95 17.48
N GLY A 326 5.85 21.03 17.94
CA GLY A 326 4.94 21.81 17.15
C GLY A 326 4.54 23.14 17.76
N ALA A 327 3.88 23.95 16.94
CA ALA A 327 3.32 25.24 17.29
C ALA A 327 2.10 25.53 16.42
N THR A 328 1.22 26.40 16.90
CA THR A 328 0.06 26.88 16.13
C THR A 328 0.05 28.41 16.15
N LEU A 329 -0.11 29.02 14.99
CA LEU A 329 -0.19 30.46 14.82
C LEU A 329 -1.48 30.87 14.15
N PHE A 330 -2.01 32.00 14.62
CA PHE A 330 -3.09 32.70 13.96
C PHE A 330 -2.51 33.58 12.85
N LEU A 331 -2.96 33.37 11.61
CA LEU A 331 -2.50 34.14 10.44
C LEU A 331 -3.39 35.35 10.13
N GLY A 332 -4.52 35.49 10.83
CA GLY A 332 -5.52 36.53 10.56
C GLY A 332 -6.81 35.97 9.96
N ARG A 333 -7.61 36.87 9.40
CA ARG A 333 -8.85 36.51 8.70
C ARG A 333 -8.59 36.39 7.21
N ALA A 334 -9.20 35.39 6.57
CA ALA A 334 -9.10 35.18 5.12
C ALA A 334 -9.53 36.42 4.32
N GLU A 335 -10.54 37.15 4.79
CA GLU A 335 -11.04 38.39 4.15
C GLU A 335 -10.03 39.54 4.13
N HIS A 336 -8.99 39.49 4.97
CA HIS A 336 -7.92 40.48 5.02
C HIS A 336 -6.69 40.06 4.21
N LEU A 337 -6.68 38.85 3.65
CA LEU A 337 -5.57 38.38 2.82
C LEU A 337 -5.97 38.48 1.34
N GLU A 338 -5.02 38.95 0.54
CA GLU A 338 -5.22 39.07 -0.91
C GLU A 338 -5.06 37.72 -1.61
N PRO A 339 -5.80 37.49 -2.71
CA PRO A 339 -5.49 36.39 -3.62
C PRO A 339 -4.01 36.46 -4.06
N GLY A 340 -3.28 35.35 -3.96
CA GLY A 340 -1.83 35.31 -4.18
C GLY A 340 -0.98 35.45 -2.93
N ALA A 341 -1.58 35.58 -1.73
CA ALA A 341 -0.83 35.48 -0.49
C ALA A 341 -0.22 34.07 -0.31
N ALA A 342 1.00 34.00 0.21
CA ALA A 342 1.70 32.77 0.47
C ALA A 342 2.39 32.78 1.83
N LEU A 343 2.42 31.62 2.47
CA LEU A 343 3.14 31.38 3.71
C LEU A 343 4.43 30.61 3.42
N PHE A 344 5.56 31.20 3.79
CA PHE A 344 6.88 30.60 3.66
C PHE A 344 7.40 30.18 5.04
N LEU A 345 8.03 29.02 5.08
CA LEU A 345 8.74 28.53 6.26
C LEU A 345 10.24 28.65 6.00
N VAL A 346 10.95 29.36 6.85
CA VAL A 346 12.39 29.58 6.77
C VAL A 346 13.02 29.13 8.09
N PRO A 347 13.84 28.07 8.11
CA PRO A 347 14.53 27.65 9.31
C PRO A 347 15.55 28.71 9.69
N GLU A 348 15.61 29.03 10.98
CA GLU A 348 16.68 29.89 11.49
C GLU A 348 18.00 29.15 11.41
N PRO A 349 19.09 29.79 10.96
CA PRO A 349 20.43 29.19 10.96
C PRO A 349 21.04 29.02 12.37
N THR A 350 20.26 29.19 13.44
CA THR A 350 20.72 29.06 14.83
C THR A 350 19.97 27.92 15.53
N ASP A 351 20.44 26.71 15.25
CA ASP A 351 20.53 25.54 16.14
C ASP A 351 21.10 24.36 15.32
N ALA A 352 22.26 24.58 14.68
CA ALA A 352 23.10 23.53 14.09
C ALA A 352 24.11 23.01 15.11
#